data_AF-A0A1A8XXG4-F1
#
_entry.id   AF-A0A1A8XXG4-F1
#
_cell.length_a   1.000
_cell.length_b   1.000
_cell.length_c   1.000
_cell.angle_alpha   90.00
_cell.angle_beta   90.00
_cell.angle_gamma   90.00
#
_symmetry.space_group_name_H-M   'P 1'
#
loop_
_entity.id
_entity.type
_entity.pdbx_description
1 polymer ?
#
loop_
_entity_poly.entity_id
_entity_poly.type
_entity_poly.pdbx_seq_one_letter_code
_entity_poly.pdbx_strand_id
1 'polypeptide(L)'
;MAVFGRRTSLGRTIGEIVATPLQEAKVSPLVVDVGARNGMFLLPSAYSAMATLVGFEPNPDEYRKLAKGETDMHSWAAKNNCDIPKFREQRYFDCAVWDRECSQTLYITQGPGACTLMGPTLSLMKSTYFLYPWGDPRRRQSVYDLHTRVVEESEIRCKPLDALFGANEKIDFLKVDVEGGELKVFKGAQALFEGGQILFVQAEFQAFPYYQDHAVFGDQHAFLSRNGMRLIDLNLEHSRYRRGDIDVPDECSRLPLFSGDALFVIDPDRNDLSPMDRQRVALVLLAFGFNSLALSLLVEARLLTDGELAAISKAITSSPDKSPKRRLLDAWNRVPVAAYETFTKLKRRLRSRG
;
A
#
# COMPACT_ATOMS: atom_id res chain seq x y z
N MET A 1 2.84 -11.21 -4.94
CA MET A 1 1.65 -11.95 -5.43
C MET A 1 1.90 -13.37 -5.95
N ALA A 2 2.77 -13.60 -6.95
CA ALA A 2 2.91 -14.92 -7.61
C ALA A 2 3.39 -16.09 -6.72
N VAL A 3 3.86 -15.82 -5.49
CA VAL A 3 4.33 -16.85 -4.55
C VAL A 3 3.20 -17.42 -3.71
N PHE A 4 2.24 -16.58 -3.29
CA PHE A 4 1.16 -16.95 -2.39
C PHE A 4 0.34 -18.15 -2.91
N GLY A 5 0.06 -18.18 -4.22
CA GLY A 5 -0.70 -19.26 -4.88
C GLY A 5 0.14 -20.47 -5.32
N ARG A 6 1.45 -20.52 -5.06
CA ARG A 6 2.29 -21.66 -5.50
C ARG A 6 1.98 -22.91 -4.70
N ARG A 7 1.81 -24.04 -5.39
CA ARG A 7 1.71 -25.36 -4.75
C ARG A 7 3.06 -25.81 -4.20
N THR A 8 3.02 -26.45 -3.04
CA THR A 8 4.16 -27.07 -2.38
C THR A 8 4.19 -28.58 -2.64
N SER A 9 5.24 -29.27 -2.17
CA SER A 9 5.31 -30.73 -2.17
C SER A 9 4.23 -31.41 -1.33
N LEU A 10 3.52 -30.66 -0.48
CA LEU A 10 2.40 -31.15 0.34
C LEU A 10 1.06 -31.08 -0.41
N GLY A 11 1.05 -30.73 -1.69
CA GLY A 11 -0.16 -30.64 -2.52
C GLY A 11 -1.00 -29.38 -2.27
N ARG A 12 -0.73 -28.61 -1.21
CA ARG A 12 -1.39 -27.34 -0.86
C ARG A 12 -0.59 -26.13 -1.33
N THR A 13 -1.27 -25.01 -1.55
CA THR A 13 -0.60 -23.73 -1.84
C THR A 13 0.09 -23.16 -0.61
N ILE A 14 1.08 -22.28 -0.80
CA ILE A 14 1.75 -21.58 0.30
C ILE A 14 0.73 -20.83 1.17
N GLY A 15 -0.17 -20.07 0.54
CA GLY A 15 -1.22 -19.33 1.25
C GLY A 15 -2.14 -20.24 2.07
N GLU A 16 -2.54 -21.41 1.53
CA GLU A 16 -3.34 -22.39 2.27
C GLU A 16 -2.61 -22.91 3.51
N ILE A 17 -1.33 -23.27 3.39
CA ILE A 17 -0.56 -23.80 4.52
C ILE A 17 -0.43 -22.72 5.60
N VAL A 18 -0.02 -21.51 5.22
CA VAL A 18 0.20 -20.41 6.17
C VAL A 18 -1.10 -19.94 6.82
N ALA A 19 -2.24 -20.07 6.15
CA ALA A 19 -3.55 -19.76 6.73
C ALA A 19 -4.07 -20.83 7.71
N THR A 20 -3.50 -22.04 7.74
CA THR A 20 -4.02 -23.16 8.56
C THR A 20 -4.18 -22.78 10.05
N PRO A 21 -3.17 -22.18 10.73
CA PRO A 21 -3.34 -21.87 12.15
C PRO A 21 -4.43 -20.83 12.42
N LEU A 22 -4.64 -19.87 11.50
CA LEU A 22 -5.73 -18.90 11.62
C LEU A 22 -7.09 -19.59 11.47
N GLN A 23 -7.21 -20.52 10.51
CA GLN A 23 -8.44 -21.28 10.25
C GLN A 23 -8.81 -22.16 11.46
N GLU A 24 -7.83 -22.87 12.03
CA GLU A 24 -8.02 -23.71 13.23
C GLU A 24 -8.45 -22.88 14.44
N ALA A 25 -7.87 -21.68 14.59
CA ALA A 25 -8.26 -20.71 15.61
C ALA A 25 -9.59 -19.98 15.30
N LYS A 26 -10.22 -20.24 14.14
CA LYS A 26 -11.42 -19.55 13.64
C LYS A 26 -11.24 -18.04 13.52
N VAL A 27 -10.02 -17.62 13.23
CA VAL A 27 -9.64 -16.23 13.05
C VAL A 27 -9.68 -15.90 11.56
N SER A 28 -10.39 -14.83 11.20
CA SER A 28 -10.36 -14.29 9.84
C SER A 28 -9.48 -13.04 9.78
N PRO A 29 -8.67 -12.87 8.73
CA PRO A 29 -7.99 -11.62 8.50
C PRO A 29 -8.98 -10.49 8.23
N LEU A 30 -8.73 -9.32 8.80
CA LEU A 30 -9.49 -8.10 8.60
C LEU A 30 -8.67 -7.12 7.74
N VAL A 31 -9.27 -6.71 6.63
CA VAL A 31 -8.73 -5.70 5.73
C VAL A 31 -9.59 -4.45 5.83
N VAL A 32 -8.95 -3.31 6.05
CA VAL A 32 -9.59 -2.01 6.14
C VAL A 32 -9.09 -1.14 4.98
N ASP A 33 -10.01 -0.59 4.20
CA ASP A 33 -9.72 0.23 3.03
C ASP A 33 -10.35 1.62 3.20
N VAL A 34 -9.51 2.62 3.49
CA VAL A 34 -9.93 4.01 3.69
C VAL A 34 -9.67 4.79 2.41
N GLY A 35 -10.75 5.24 1.76
CA GLY A 35 -10.71 5.74 0.39
C GLY A 35 -10.91 4.60 -0.61
N ALA A 36 -11.98 3.84 -0.42
CA ALA A 36 -12.17 2.57 -1.11
C ALA A 36 -12.45 2.73 -2.62
N ARG A 37 -13.13 3.81 -3.04
CA ARG A 37 -13.57 4.16 -4.41
C ARG A 37 -13.79 3.01 -5.40
N ASN A 38 -12.72 2.41 -5.92
CA ASN A 38 -12.79 1.36 -6.93
C ASN A 38 -12.86 -0.06 -6.37
N GLY A 39 -12.61 -0.25 -5.08
CA GLY A 39 -12.49 -1.51 -4.37
C GLY A 39 -11.03 -1.87 -4.07
N MET A 40 -10.83 -3.01 -3.41
CA MET A 40 -9.51 -3.50 -3.00
C MET A 40 -8.98 -4.56 -3.96
N PHE A 41 -7.80 -4.30 -4.57
CA PHE A 41 -7.16 -5.19 -5.56
C PHE A 41 -5.71 -5.55 -5.24
N LEU A 42 -5.18 -5.07 -4.11
CA LEU A 42 -3.76 -5.27 -3.75
C LEU A 42 -3.46 -6.69 -3.23
N LEU A 43 -4.50 -7.45 -2.89
CA LEU A 43 -4.39 -8.77 -2.27
C LEU A 43 -4.70 -9.89 -3.28
N PRO A 44 -3.98 -11.04 -3.24
CA PRO A 44 -4.30 -12.20 -4.06
C PRO A 44 -5.69 -12.74 -3.74
N SER A 45 -6.39 -13.26 -4.75
CA SER A 45 -7.74 -13.83 -4.59
C SER A 45 -7.84 -14.87 -3.48
N ALA A 46 -6.79 -15.68 -3.28
CA ALA A 46 -6.74 -16.66 -2.20
C ALA A 46 -6.71 -16.02 -0.80
N TYR A 47 -6.03 -14.87 -0.63
CA TYR A 47 -6.05 -14.10 0.61
C TYR A 47 -7.43 -13.44 0.79
N SER A 48 -7.96 -12.80 -0.24
CA SER A 48 -9.28 -12.16 -0.18
C SER A 48 -10.37 -13.17 0.21
N ALA A 49 -10.36 -14.37 -0.37
CA ALA A 49 -11.37 -15.40 -0.11
C ALA A 49 -11.46 -15.88 1.34
N MET A 50 -10.45 -15.60 2.19
CA MET A 50 -10.47 -15.90 3.63
C MET A 50 -10.64 -14.67 4.52
N ALA A 51 -10.53 -13.46 3.96
CA ALA A 51 -10.53 -12.20 4.68
C ALA A 51 -11.89 -11.50 4.64
N THR A 52 -12.15 -10.69 5.66
CA THR A 52 -13.25 -9.73 5.70
C THR A 52 -12.74 -8.34 5.29
N LEU A 53 -13.42 -7.69 4.36
CA LEU A 53 -13.14 -6.31 3.94
C LEU A 53 -14.12 -5.32 4.57
N VAL A 54 -13.59 -4.25 5.14
CA VAL A 54 -14.34 -3.06 5.56
C VAL A 54 -13.80 -1.85 4.82
N GLY A 55 -14.61 -1.28 3.92
CA GLY A 55 -14.24 -0.12 3.12
C GLY A 55 -15.02 1.15 3.48
N PHE A 56 -14.38 2.31 3.33
CA PHE A 56 -14.97 3.62 3.57
C PHE A 56 -14.85 4.49 2.32
N GLU A 57 -15.97 5.03 1.85
CA GLU A 57 -16.04 5.91 0.68
C GLU A 57 -17.04 7.05 0.95
N PRO A 58 -16.56 8.28 1.22
CA PRO A 58 -17.44 9.40 1.53
C PRO A 58 -18.14 10.00 0.31
N ASN A 59 -17.64 9.81 -0.91
CA ASN A 59 -18.30 10.32 -2.10
C ASN A 59 -19.57 9.48 -2.38
N PRO A 60 -20.79 10.07 -2.34
CA PRO A 60 -22.04 9.30 -2.48
C PRO A 60 -22.18 8.56 -3.82
N ASP A 61 -21.64 9.11 -4.91
CA ASP A 61 -21.65 8.46 -6.23
C ASP A 61 -20.73 7.25 -6.25
N GLU A 62 -19.49 7.40 -5.78
CA GLU A 62 -18.51 6.32 -5.76
C GLU A 62 -18.91 5.22 -4.75
N TYR A 63 -19.48 5.59 -3.60
CA TYR A 63 -20.06 4.64 -2.64
C TYR A 63 -21.17 3.81 -3.29
N ARG A 64 -22.09 4.44 -4.04
CA ARG A 64 -23.16 3.72 -4.75
C ARG A 64 -22.62 2.75 -5.78
N LYS A 65 -21.55 3.11 -6.51
CA LYS A 65 -20.87 2.21 -7.45
C LYS A 65 -20.23 1.02 -6.71
N LEU A 66 -19.54 1.28 -5.59
CA LEU A 66 -18.94 0.23 -4.74
C LEU A 66 -19.98 -0.75 -4.22
N ALA A 67 -21.06 -0.25 -3.64
CA ALA A 67 -22.11 -1.07 -3.04
C ALA A 67 -22.79 -1.99 -4.06
N LYS A 68 -22.84 -1.59 -5.34
CA LYS A 68 -23.37 -2.40 -6.44
C LYS A 68 -22.35 -3.34 -7.09
N GLY A 69 -21.05 -3.15 -6.85
CA GLY A 69 -20.00 -3.86 -7.58
C GLY A 69 -19.90 -3.41 -9.04
N GLU A 70 -20.15 -2.13 -9.31
CA GLU A 70 -20.21 -1.54 -10.66
C GLU A 70 -19.23 -0.35 -10.79
N THR A 71 -18.05 -0.44 -10.16
CA THR A 71 -17.04 0.63 -10.20
C THR A 71 -16.37 0.73 -11.57
N ASP A 72 -15.62 1.83 -11.79
CA ASP A 72 -14.81 2.01 -12.99
C ASP A 72 -13.82 0.85 -13.16
N MET A 73 -13.27 0.34 -12.05
CA MET A 73 -12.41 -0.83 -12.04
C MET A 73 -13.14 -2.12 -12.43
N HIS A 74 -14.41 -2.31 -12.05
CA HIS A 74 -15.19 -3.47 -12.51
C HIS A 74 -15.37 -3.43 -14.02
N SER A 75 -15.70 -2.26 -14.56
CA SER A 75 -15.83 -2.05 -16.00
C SER A 75 -14.50 -2.29 -16.73
N TRP A 76 -13.39 -1.81 -16.17
CA TRP A 76 -12.06 -2.02 -16.73
C TRP A 76 -11.65 -3.51 -16.69
N ALA A 77 -11.87 -4.18 -15.57
CA ALA A 77 -11.51 -5.58 -15.37
C ALA A 77 -12.28 -6.49 -16.34
N ALA A 78 -13.59 -6.25 -16.52
CA ALA A 78 -14.40 -6.97 -17.48
C ALA A 78 -13.89 -6.82 -18.93
N LYS A 79 -13.46 -5.60 -19.32
CA LYS A 79 -12.90 -5.33 -20.65
C LYS A 79 -11.53 -5.97 -20.87
N ASN A 80 -10.74 -6.14 -19.81
CA ASN A 80 -9.38 -6.66 -19.87
C ASN A 80 -9.27 -8.13 -19.42
N ASN A 81 -10.41 -8.81 -19.24
CA ASN A 81 -10.48 -10.20 -18.78
C ASN A 81 -9.62 -10.46 -17.53
N CYS A 82 -9.68 -9.52 -16.58
CA CYS A 82 -8.96 -9.58 -15.31
C CYS A 82 -9.94 -9.97 -14.20
N ASP A 83 -9.56 -10.93 -13.37
CA ASP A 83 -10.36 -11.33 -12.22
C ASP A 83 -10.29 -10.29 -11.10
N ILE A 84 -11.45 -10.03 -10.49
CA ILE A 84 -11.56 -9.18 -9.30
C ILE A 84 -11.49 -10.06 -8.06
N PRO A 85 -10.58 -9.77 -7.10
CA PRO A 85 -10.52 -10.51 -5.85
C PRO A 85 -11.88 -10.44 -5.13
N LYS A 86 -12.39 -11.61 -4.72
CA LYS A 86 -13.63 -11.72 -3.96
C LYS A 86 -13.31 -11.95 -2.50
N PHE A 87 -13.77 -11.06 -1.65
CA PHE A 87 -13.62 -11.20 -0.20
C PHE A 87 -14.64 -12.18 0.37
N ARG A 88 -14.29 -12.86 1.46
CA ARG A 88 -15.22 -13.77 2.17
C ARG A 88 -16.47 -13.03 2.63
N GLU A 89 -16.25 -11.85 3.19
CA GLU A 89 -17.27 -10.86 3.54
C GLU A 89 -16.75 -9.48 3.14
N GLN A 90 -17.63 -8.60 2.69
CA GLN A 90 -17.28 -7.21 2.39
C GLN A 90 -18.40 -6.27 2.83
N ARG A 91 -18.03 -5.14 3.43
CA ARG A 91 -18.95 -4.09 3.87
C ARG A 91 -18.37 -2.74 3.51
N TYR A 92 -19.21 -1.83 3.02
CA TYR A 92 -18.84 -0.47 2.69
C TYR A 92 -19.68 0.52 3.49
N PHE A 93 -19.05 1.61 3.93
CA PHE A 93 -19.69 2.70 4.65
C PHE A 93 -19.54 4.02 3.89
N ASP A 94 -20.60 4.82 3.91
CA ASP A 94 -20.73 6.13 3.23
C ASP A 94 -20.22 7.28 4.10
N CYS A 95 -19.16 7.05 4.87
CA CYS A 95 -18.58 8.06 5.76
C CYS A 95 -17.07 8.21 5.54
N ALA A 96 -16.55 9.38 5.88
CA ALA A 96 -15.12 9.62 5.90
C ALA A 96 -14.52 9.05 7.19
N VAL A 97 -13.27 8.60 7.10
CA VAL A 97 -12.45 8.29 8.28
C VAL A 97 -11.53 9.47 8.53
N TRP A 98 -11.40 9.90 9.79
CA TRP A 98 -10.68 11.14 10.13
C TRP A 98 -10.04 11.12 11.52
N ASP A 99 -9.54 12.27 12.00
CA ASP A 99 -8.89 12.40 13.32
C ASP A 99 -9.87 12.36 14.51
N ARG A 100 -11.17 12.63 14.27
CA ARG A 100 -12.23 12.60 15.29
C ARG A 100 -13.61 12.44 14.66
N GLU A 101 -14.62 12.29 15.50
CA GLU A 101 -16.02 12.34 15.07
C GLU A 101 -16.43 13.79 14.85
N CYS A 102 -16.84 14.12 13.63
CA CYS A 102 -17.27 15.46 13.24
C CYS A 102 -18.00 15.45 11.88
N SER A 103 -18.56 16.61 11.51
CA SER A 103 -18.89 16.90 10.11
C SER A 103 -17.74 17.65 9.44
N GLN A 104 -17.47 17.35 8.18
CA GLN A 104 -16.52 18.07 7.33
C GLN A 104 -17.10 18.28 5.93
N THR A 105 -16.60 19.31 5.25
CA THR A 105 -16.87 19.51 3.83
C THR A 105 -16.02 18.54 3.03
N LEU A 106 -16.68 17.64 2.30
CA LEU A 106 -16.10 16.89 1.20
C LEU A 106 -16.09 17.78 -0.04
N TYR A 107 -14.91 18.02 -0.58
CA TYR A 107 -14.71 18.70 -1.85
C TYR A 107 -14.76 17.65 -2.96
N ILE A 108 -15.87 17.62 -3.70
CA ILE A 108 -16.04 16.74 -4.86
C ILE A 108 -15.36 17.42 -6.05
N THR A 109 -14.42 16.72 -6.67
CA THR A 109 -13.53 17.29 -7.67
C THR A 109 -13.80 16.74 -9.07
N GLN A 110 -13.27 17.42 -10.09
CA GLN A 110 -13.39 17.08 -11.50
C GLN A 110 -13.01 15.62 -11.79
N GLY A 111 -11.95 15.13 -11.15
CA GLY A 111 -11.60 13.71 -11.10
C GLY A 111 -12.16 13.10 -9.82
N PRO A 112 -13.04 12.08 -9.88
CA PRO A 112 -13.63 11.46 -8.70
C PRO A 112 -12.60 10.84 -7.74
N GLY A 113 -11.42 10.47 -8.26
CA GLY A 113 -10.32 9.97 -7.43
C GLY A 113 -9.69 11.03 -6.53
N ALA A 114 -9.76 12.29 -6.93
CA ALA A 114 -9.11 13.41 -6.23
C ALA A 114 -10.02 14.09 -5.19
N CYS A 115 -11.17 13.49 -4.86
CA CYS A 115 -12.07 14.05 -3.85
C CYS A 115 -11.36 14.08 -2.50
N THR A 116 -11.51 15.17 -1.76
CA THR A 116 -10.68 15.40 -0.57
C THR A 116 -11.44 16.15 0.52
N LEU A 117 -10.97 16.03 1.76
CA LEU A 117 -11.38 16.85 2.90
C LEU A 117 -10.38 17.99 3.17
N MET A 118 -9.29 18.10 2.41
CA MET A 118 -8.18 19.01 2.68
C MET A 118 -8.42 20.47 2.23
N GLY A 119 -9.55 20.75 1.58
CA GLY A 119 -9.83 22.05 0.99
C GLY A 119 -9.49 22.15 -0.50
N PRO A 120 -9.68 23.32 -1.11
CA PRO A 120 -9.36 23.54 -2.51
C PRO A 120 -7.85 23.59 -2.76
N THR A 121 -7.43 23.18 -3.96
CA THR A 121 -6.05 23.30 -4.44
C THR A 121 -5.52 24.73 -4.35
N LEU A 122 -4.32 24.89 -3.80
CA LEU A 122 -3.63 26.18 -3.67
C LEU A 122 -3.53 26.90 -5.02
N SER A 123 -3.72 28.23 -5.02
CA SER A 123 -3.77 29.04 -6.25
C SER A 123 -2.53 28.88 -7.13
N LEU A 124 -1.33 28.83 -6.54
CA LEU A 124 -0.10 28.59 -7.28
C LEU A 124 -0.12 27.23 -7.99
N MET A 125 -0.66 26.21 -7.32
CA MET A 125 -0.65 24.85 -7.82
C MET A 125 -1.58 24.67 -9.02
N LYS A 126 -2.64 25.48 -9.15
CA LYS A 126 -3.62 25.36 -10.25
C LYS A 126 -3.01 25.36 -11.66
N SER A 127 -1.83 25.96 -11.86
CA SER A 127 -1.17 26.03 -13.17
C SER A 127 0.28 25.53 -13.17
N THR A 128 0.76 24.93 -12.08
CA THR A 128 2.18 24.61 -11.94
C THR A 128 2.52 23.13 -11.90
N TYR A 129 1.56 22.20 -11.94
CA TYR A 129 1.88 20.77 -11.96
C TYR A 129 1.02 19.98 -12.95
N PHE A 130 1.70 19.10 -13.69
CA PHE A 130 1.19 18.33 -14.83
C PHE A 130 1.73 16.90 -14.71
N LEU A 131 0.88 15.88 -14.88
CA LEU A 131 1.27 14.47 -14.66
C LEU A 131 1.41 13.64 -15.93
N TYR A 132 0.84 14.10 -17.05
CA TYR A 132 0.74 13.26 -18.23
C TYR A 132 2.03 13.32 -19.07
N PRO A 133 2.55 12.16 -19.52
CA PRO A 133 3.82 12.07 -20.21
C PRO A 133 3.79 12.72 -21.59
N TRP A 134 4.97 12.84 -22.20
CA TRP A 134 5.10 13.27 -23.59
C TRP A 134 4.24 12.38 -24.53
N GLY A 135 3.60 13.00 -25.52
CA GLY A 135 2.71 12.30 -26.46
C GLY A 135 1.27 12.10 -25.97
N ASP A 136 0.97 12.27 -24.67
CA ASP A 136 -0.41 12.26 -24.18
C ASP A 136 -1.12 13.58 -24.58
N PRO A 137 -2.35 13.54 -25.13
CA PRO A 137 -3.12 14.74 -25.45
C PRO A 137 -3.42 15.62 -24.23
N ARG A 138 -3.42 15.06 -23.02
CA ARG A 138 -3.67 15.74 -21.75
C ARG A 138 -2.43 16.40 -21.15
N ARG A 139 -1.25 16.25 -21.75
CA ARG A 139 0.03 16.68 -21.19
C ARG A 139 0.16 18.19 -20.91
N ARG A 140 -0.67 19.00 -21.56
CA ARG A 140 -0.77 20.46 -21.38
C ARG A 140 -1.93 20.89 -20.48
N GLN A 141 -2.63 19.95 -19.88
CA GLN A 141 -3.69 20.24 -18.92
C GLN A 141 -3.15 20.01 -17.52
N SER A 142 -3.37 21.00 -16.66
CA SER A 142 -2.92 20.94 -15.28
C SER A 142 -3.63 19.81 -14.54
N VAL A 143 -3.02 19.31 -13.46
CA VAL A 143 -3.71 18.37 -12.56
C VAL A 143 -4.95 18.99 -11.95
N TYR A 144 -4.96 20.30 -11.72
CA TYR A 144 -6.14 21.01 -11.26
C TYR A 144 -7.30 20.88 -12.25
N ASP A 145 -7.08 21.19 -13.53
CA ASP A 145 -8.16 21.17 -14.52
C ASP A 145 -8.71 19.78 -14.81
N LEU A 146 -7.90 18.74 -14.62
CA LEU A 146 -8.28 17.35 -14.89
C LEU A 146 -8.78 16.61 -13.65
N HIS A 147 -8.27 16.95 -12.47
CA HIS A 147 -8.47 16.18 -11.25
C HIS A 147 -8.98 17.04 -10.11
N THR A 148 -8.17 17.96 -9.58
CA THR A 148 -8.41 18.56 -8.24
C THR A 148 -9.30 19.82 -8.24
N ARG A 149 -9.83 20.25 -9.40
CA ARG A 149 -10.79 21.36 -9.46
C ARG A 149 -12.10 20.93 -8.80
N VAL A 150 -12.48 21.63 -7.72
CA VAL A 150 -13.76 21.42 -7.03
C VAL A 150 -14.91 21.75 -7.97
N VAL A 151 -15.88 20.84 -8.06
CA VAL A 151 -17.11 20.97 -8.85
C VAL A 151 -18.36 20.99 -7.96
N GLU A 152 -18.28 20.40 -6.77
CA GLU A 152 -19.36 20.37 -5.79
C GLU A 152 -18.76 20.26 -4.37
N GLU A 153 -19.51 20.73 -3.38
CA GLU A 153 -19.19 20.58 -1.96
C GLU A 153 -20.36 19.87 -1.27
N SER A 154 -20.05 18.91 -0.40
CA SER A 154 -21.05 18.15 0.35
C SER A 154 -20.61 17.97 1.80
N GLU A 155 -21.52 18.07 2.76
CA GLU A 155 -21.21 17.84 4.16
C GLU A 155 -21.26 16.33 4.46
N ILE A 156 -20.14 15.78 4.95
CA ILE A 156 -20.03 14.35 5.26
C ILE A 156 -19.67 14.13 6.73
N ARG A 157 -20.19 13.03 7.27
CA ARG A 157 -19.83 12.56 8.61
C ARG A 157 -18.46 11.89 8.58
N CYS A 158 -17.66 12.21 9.58
CA CYS A 158 -16.34 11.66 9.80
C CYS A 158 -16.33 10.81 11.07
N LYS A 159 -15.54 9.73 11.08
CA LYS A 159 -15.31 8.89 12.26
C LYS A 159 -13.83 8.55 12.41
N PRO A 160 -13.29 8.50 13.64
CA PRO A 160 -11.94 7.98 13.87
C PRO A 160 -11.96 6.45 13.78
N LEU A 161 -10.86 5.83 13.31
CA LEU A 161 -10.73 4.37 13.30
C LEU A 161 -10.86 3.77 14.72
N ASP A 162 -10.37 4.49 15.74
CA ASP A 162 -10.48 4.09 17.14
C ASP A 162 -11.94 3.96 17.62
N ALA A 163 -12.91 4.63 16.97
CA ALA A 163 -14.33 4.48 17.27
C ALA A 163 -15.02 3.40 16.42
N LEU A 164 -14.37 2.95 15.36
CA LEU A 164 -14.90 1.98 14.40
C LEU A 164 -14.49 0.55 14.72
N PHE A 165 -13.34 0.36 15.37
CA PHE A 165 -12.78 -0.95 15.71
C PHE A 165 -12.43 -1.02 17.20
N GLY A 166 -12.78 -2.13 17.83
CA GLY A 166 -12.51 -2.36 19.26
C GLY A 166 -11.06 -2.72 19.56
N ALA A 167 -10.67 -2.62 20.83
CA ALA A 167 -9.31 -2.93 21.30
C ALA A 167 -8.87 -4.39 21.04
N ASN A 168 -9.83 -5.31 20.86
CA ASN A 168 -9.56 -6.73 20.61
C ASN A 168 -9.54 -7.10 19.12
N GLU A 169 -9.85 -6.15 18.23
CA GLU A 169 -9.83 -6.40 16.79
C GLU A 169 -8.43 -6.14 16.23
N LYS A 170 -7.93 -7.07 15.40
CA LYS A 170 -6.65 -6.92 14.71
C LYS A 170 -6.92 -6.59 13.25
N ILE A 171 -6.42 -5.45 12.79
CA ILE A 171 -6.44 -5.03 11.39
C ILE A 171 -5.16 -5.59 10.75
N ASP A 172 -5.29 -6.67 9.98
CA ASP A 172 -4.16 -7.30 9.29
C ASP A 172 -3.58 -6.38 8.22
N PHE A 173 -4.45 -5.66 7.52
CA PHE A 173 -4.06 -4.75 6.47
C PHE A 173 -4.94 -3.50 6.44
N LEU A 174 -4.32 -2.33 6.64
CA LEU A 174 -4.93 -1.02 6.51
C LEU A 174 -4.39 -0.33 5.25
N LYS A 175 -5.26 -0.09 4.27
CA LYS A 175 -5.01 0.82 3.14
C LYS A 175 -5.55 2.21 3.47
N VAL A 176 -4.75 3.24 3.23
CA VAL A 176 -5.18 4.64 3.35
C VAL A 176 -4.77 5.43 2.11
N ASP A 177 -5.77 6.00 1.44
CA ASP A 177 -5.64 6.70 0.17
C ASP A 177 -6.78 7.72 0.10
N VAL A 178 -6.57 8.89 0.70
CA VAL A 178 -7.64 9.88 0.95
C VAL A 178 -7.20 11.29 0.53
N GLU A 179 -6.34 11.36 -0.49
CA GLU A 179 -5.94 12.58 -1.18
C GLU A 179 -5.47 13.68 -0.21
N GLY A 180 -4.48 13.34 0.62
CA GLY A 180 -3.77 14.25 1.54
C GLY A 180 -4.23 14.18 3.01
N GLY A 181 -5.31 13.44 3.27
CA GLY A 181 -5.88 13.23 4.60
C GLY A 181 -5.25 12.11 5.42
N GLU A 182 -4.19 11.46 4.94
CA GLU A 182 -3.70 10.20 5.51
C GLU A 182 -3.23 10.37 6.96
N LEU A 183 -2.50 11.45 7.25
CA LEU A 183 -2.05 11.74 8.62
C LEU A 183 -3.24 11.96 9.58
N LYS A 184 -4.37 12.46 9.08
CA LYS A 184 -5.58 12.65 9.88
C LYS A 184 -6.24 11.31 10.20
N VAL A 185 -6.33 10.41 9.22
CA VAL A 185 -6.76 9.02 9.42
C VAL A 185 -5.88 8.34 10.47
N PHE A 186 -4.56 8.46 10.36
CA PHE A 186 -3.65 7.83 11.32
C PHE A 186 -3.79 8.38 12.73
N LYS A 187 -4.00 9.69 12.90
CA LYS A 187 -4.27 10.31 14.20
C LYS A 187 -5.57 9.83 14.83
N GLY A 188 -6.59 9.53 14.02
CA GLY A 188 -7.83 8.90 14.48
C GLY A 188 -7.72 7.40 14.76
N ALA A 189 -6.54 6.81 14.57
CA ALA A 189 -6.22 5.42 14.84
C ALA A 189 -5.11 5.28 15.90
N GLN A 190 -4.88 6.34 16.70
CA GLN A 190 -3.75 6.41 17.62
C GLN A 190 -3.80 5.26 18.64
N ALA A 191 -4.98 4.97 19.22
CA ALA A 191 -5.12 3.90 20.19
C ALA A 191 -4.93 2.51 19.55
N LEU A 192 -5.39 2.32 18.31
CA LEU A 192 -5.17 1.09 17.54
C LEU A 192 -3.69 0.87 17.20
N PHE A 193 -2.94 1.93 16.92
CA PHE A 193 -1.50 1.82 16.71
C PHE A 193 -0.74 1.53 18.00
N GLU A 194 -1.04 2.26 19.08
CA GLU A 194 -0.37 2.10 20.38
C GLU A 194 -0.57 0.71 20.99
N GLY A 195 -1.73 0.08 20.80
CA GLY A 195 -1.96 -1.29 21.27
C GLY A 195 -1.51 -2.38 20.29
N GLY A 196 -0.91 -2.01 19.16
CA GLY A 196 -0.46 -2.96 18.14
C GLY A 196 -1.59 -3.71 17.42
N GLN A 197 -2.76 -3.09 17.24
CA GLN A 197 -3.89 -3.68 16.52
C GLN A 197 -3.71 -3.64 15.00
N ILE A 198 -2.94 -2.68 14.48
CA ILE A 198 -2.69 -2.52 13.04
C ILE A 198 -1.37 -3.20 12.68
N LEU A 199 -1.44 -4.25 11.86
CA LEU A 199 -0.29 -5.13 11.57
C LEU A 199 0.47 -4.75 10.30
N PHE A 200 -0.23 -4.22 9.30
CA PHE A 200 0.35 -3.81 8.02
C PHE A 200 -0.40 -2.58 7.49
N VAL A 201 0.34 -1.62 6.94
CA VAL A 201 -0.22 -0.40 6.36
C VAL A 201 0.33 -0.21 4.94
N GLN A 202 -0.55 0.09 3.99
CA GLN A 202 -0.18 0.78 2.76
C GLN A 202 -0.82 2.16 2.77
N ALA A 203 -0.01 3.18 2.53
CA ALA A 203 -0.47 4.57 2.51
C ALA A 203 -0.02 5.23 1.22
N GLU A 204 -0.94 5.88 0.51
CA GLU A 204 -0.54 6.83 -0.52
C GLU A 204 0.10 8.06 0.15
N PHE A 205 1.14 8.61 -0.46
CA PHE A 205 1.71 9.87 -0.04
C PHE A 205 1.95 10.79 -1.22
N GLN A 206 1.89 12.09 -0.94
CA GLN A 206 2.31 13.14 -1.85
C GLN A 206 3.69 13.65 -1.41
N ALA A 207 4.53 13.98 -2.39
CA ALA A 207 5.90 14.43 -2.16
C ALA A 207 5.99 15.92 -1.78
N PHE A 208 4.93 16.69 -2.04
CA PHE A 208 4.84 18.11 -1.73
C PHE A 208 3.37 18.52 -1.49
N PRO A 209 3.13 19.56 -0.69
CA PRO A 209 1.77 20.01 -0.42
C PRO A 209 1.18 20.76 -1.62
N TYR A 210 -0.10 20.50 -1.90
CA TYR A 210 -0.90 21.30 -2.83
C TYR A 210 -2.28 21.71 -2.29
N TYR A 211 -2.55 21.38 -1.03
CA TYR A 211 -3.60 21.98 -0.19
C TYR A 211 -2.97 22.83 0.91
N GLN A 212 -3.77 23.68 1.56
CA GLN A 212 -3.28 24.58 2.61
C GLN A 212 -2.68 23.82 3.79
N ASP A 213 -3.40 22.82 4.27
CA ASP A 213 -2.91 21.82 5.21
C ASP A 213 -2.77 20.51 4.44
N HIS A 214 -1.56 20.02 4.23
CA HIS A 214 -1.32 18.78 3.48
C HIS A 214 -0.05 18.13 4.04
N ALA A 215 -0.22 17.02 4.76
CA ALA A 215 0.89 16.24 5.31
C ALA A 215 1.60 15.48 4.19
N VAL A 216 2.92 15.62 4.08
CA VAL A 216 3.69 14.89 3.06
C VAL A 216 4.23 13.58 3.62
N PHE A 217 4.89 12.78 2.78
CA PHE A 217 5.50 11.51 3.18
C PHE A 217 6.30 11.57 4.49
N GLY A 218 7.10 12.63 4.68
CA GLY A 218 7.93 12.80 5.88
C GLY A 218 7.11 12.84 7.17
N ASP A 219 5.94 13.47 7.15
CA ASP A 219 5.04 13.57 8.29
C ASP A 219 4.39 12.21 8.58
N GLN A 220 3.91 11.53 7.54
CA GLN A 220 3.32 10.20 7.63
C GLN A 220 4.32 9.17 8.19
N HIS A 221 5.53 9.12 7.61
CA HIS A 221 6.60 8.24 8.06
C HIS A 221 7.00 8.50 9.51
N ALA A 222 7.15 9.76 9.90
CA ALA A 222 7.49 10.13 11.28
C ALA A 222 6.42 9.69 12.27
N PHE A 223 5.13 9.82 11.92
CA PHE A 223 4.03 9.34 12.75
C PHE A 223 4.05 7.81 12.90
N LEU A 224 4.05 7.08 11.78
CA LEU A 224 3.99 5.61 11.79
C LEU A 224 5.22 5.00 12.49
N SER A 225 6.41 5.55 12.28
CA SER A 225 7.63 5.07 12.92
C SER A 225 7.65 5.26 14.45
N ARG A 226 7.10 6.37 14.93
CA ARG A 226 6.92 6.60 16.39
C ARG A 226 5.93 5.60 16.98
N ASN A 227 4.90 5.26 16.22
CA ASN A 227 3.85 4.31 16.58
C ASN A 227 4.22 2.84 16.25
N GLY A 228 5.50 2.48 16.36
CA GLY A 228 5.95 1.08 16.30
C GLY A 228 5.94 0.45 14.91
N MET A 229 5.67 1.19 13.83
CA MET A 229 5.69 0.65 12.47
C MET A 229 7.08 0.80 11.83
N ARG A 230 7.43 -0.15 10.96
CA ARG A 230 8.65 -0.15 10.13
C ARG A 230 8.28 0.05 8.67
N LEU A 231 8.88 1.04 8.01
CA LEU A 231 8.85 1.16 6.56
C LEU A 231 9.64 0.00 5.95
N ILE A 232 9.01 -0.75 5.06
CA ILE A 232 9.64 -1.92 4.40
C ILE A 232 9.79 -1.76 2.89
N ASP A 233 9.03 -0.86 2.26
CA ASP A 233 9.15 -0.57 0.82
C ASP A 233 8.50 0.78 0.44
N LEU A 234 8.91 1.29 -0.72
CA LEU A 234 8.34 2.47 -1.38
C LEU A 234 8.06 2.15 -2.84
N ASN A 235 6.78 2.11 -3.22
CA ASN A 235 6.40 2.02 -4.62
C ASN A 235 6.33 3.42 -5.23
N LEU A 236 7.25 3.70 -6.16
CA LEU A 236 7.36 4.98 -6.86
C LEU A 236 6.94 4.89 -8.34
N GLU A 237 6.14 3.88 -8.70
CA GLU A 237 5.59 3.68 -10.05
C GLU A 237 4.44 4.64 -10.40
N HIS A 238 4.13 5.58 -9.50
CA HIS A 238 3.22 6.69 -9.75
C HIS A 238 3.74 7.65 -10.83
N SER A 239 2.82 8.42 -11.41
CA SER A 239 3.18 9.46 -12.39
C SER A 239 4.15 10.46 -11.75
N ARG A 240 5.18 10.84 -12.50
CA ARG A 240 6.06 11.96 -12.14
C ARG A 240 5.42 13.26 -12.61
N TYR A 241 5.81 14.40 -12.04
CA TYR A 241 5.23 15.68 -12.45
C TYR A 241 6.21 16.55 -13.25
N ARG A 242 5.68 17.39 -14.12
CA ARG A 242 6.36 18.57 -14.68
C ARG A 242 5.89 19.81 -13.96
N ARG A 243 6.80 20.77 -13.76
CA ARG A 243 6.46 22.08 -13.18
C ARG A 243 6.23 23.12 -14.26
N GLY A 244 5.00 23.62 -14.35
CA GLY A 244 4.57 24.58 -15.38
C GLY A 244 4.33 23.92 -16.75
N ASP A 245 3.75 24.68 -17.68
CA ASP A 245 3.45 24.25 -19.06
C ASP A 245 4.69 24.38 -19.95
N ILE A 246 5.75 23.65 -19.58
CA ILE A 246 6.97 23.53 -20.39
C ILE A 246 6.98 22.14 -21.02
N ASP A 247 6.84 22.10 -22.34
CA ASP A 247 6.77 20.89 -23.15
C ASP A 247 8.21 20.42 -23.47
N VAL A 248 8.85 19.73 -22.52
CA VAL A 248 10.13 19.02 -22.72
C VAL A 248 9.87 17.52 -22.82
N PRO A 249 10.41 16.81 -23.83
CA PRO A 249 10.31 15.35 -23.93
C PRO A 249 10.81 14.65 -22.66
N ASP A 250 10.11 13.60 -22.23
CA ASP A 250 10.41 12.92 -20.97
C ASP A 250 11.81 12.27 -21.00
N GLU A 251 12.31 11.87 -22.18
CA GLU A 251 13.66 11.33 -22.36
C GLU A 251 14.76 12.38 -22.14
N CYS A 252 14.41 13.66 -22.26
CA CYS A 252 15.32 14.80 -22.07
C CYS A 252 15.22 15.38 -20.66
N SER A 253 14.39 14.82 -19.78
CA SER A 253 14.15 15.37 -18.45
C SER A 253 14.15 14.28 -17.38
N ARG A 254 14.65 14.63 -16.19
CA ARG A 254 14.41 13.81 -14.99
C ARG A 254 13.22 14.39 -14.24
N LEU A 255 12.06 13.77 -14.43
CA LEU A 255 10.84 14.26 -13.82
C LEU A 255 10.84 14.08 -12.29
N PRO A 256 10.50 15.11 -11.51
CA PRO A 256 10.39 15.02 -10.05
C PRO A 256 9.23 14.13 -9.59
N LEU A 257 9.33 13.64 -8.36
CA LEU A 257 8.34 12.77 -7.73
C LEU A 257 7.06 13.56 -7.39
N PHE A 258 5.89 12.99 -7.71
CA PHE A 258 4.60 13.55 -7.32
C PHE A 258 4.04 12.82 -6.09
N SER A 259 3.83 11.53 -6.23
CA SER A 259 3.26 10.66 -5.21
C SER A 259 3.95 9.29 -5.20
N GLY A 260 3.57 8.46 -4.26
CA GLY A 260 3.98 7.06 -4.17
C GLY A 260 3.16 6.32 -3.13
N ASP A 261 3.37 5.01 -3.03
CA ASP A 261 2.81 4.19 -1.96
C ASP A 261 3.92 3.77 -1.00
N ALA A 262 3.68 3.96 0.29
CA ALA A 262 4.58 3.50 1.34
C ALA A 262 3.99 2.26 2.03
N LEU A 263 4.81 1.21 2.15
CA LEU A 263 4.44 -0.03 2.83
C LEU A 263 5.11 -0.10 4.19
N PHE A 264 4.30 -0.28 5.23
CA PHE A 264 4.74 -0.44 6.60
C PHE A 264 4.23 -1.75 7.20
N VAL A 265 5.01 -2.32 8.09
CA VAL A 265 4.61 -3.46 8.92
C VAL A 265 4.81 -3.09 10.38
N ILE A 266 4.00 -3.63 11.30
CA ILE A 266 4.31 -3.56 12.72
C ILE A 266 5.72 -4.12 12.94
N ASP A 267 6.60 -3.33 13.53
CA ASP A 267 8.02 -3.67 13.59
C ASP A 267 8.22 -4.88 14.52
N PRO A 268 8.59 -6.06 14.00
CA PRO A 268 8.69 -7.27 14.82
C PRO A 268 9.86 -7.22 15.81
N ASP A 269 10.82 -6.31 15.61
CA ASP A 269 11.99 -6.14 16.49
C ASP A 269 11.75 -5.08 17.57
N ARG A 270 10.66 -4.29 17.47
CA ARG A 270 10.29 -3.24 18.44
C ARG A 270 8.99 -3.52 19.18
N ASN A 271 8.21 -4.49 18.74
CA ASN A 271 6.92 -4.86 19.32
C ASN A 271 6.93 -6.32 19.74
N ASP A 272 6.36 -6.61 20.91
CA ASP A 272 6.16 -7.99 21.36
C ASP A 272 4.91 -8.58 20.70
N LEU A 273 5.11 -9.29 19.60
CA LEU A 273 4.01 -9.92 18.85
C LEU A 273 3.67 -11.27 19.47
N SER A 274 2.38 -11.63 19.49
CA SER A 274 1.98 -13.00 19.81
C SER A 274 2.38 -13.95 18.67
N PRO A 275 2.46 -15.29 18.91
CA PRO A 275 2.61 -16.26 17.84
C PRO A 275 1.58 -16.11 16.71
N MET A 276 0.33 -15.81 17.06
CA MET A 276 -0.74 -15.61 16.08
C MET A 276 -0.55 -14.31 15.28
N ASP A 277 -0.12 -13.22 15.92
CA ASP A 277 0.16 -11.95 15.21
C ASP A 277 1.35 -12.10 14.26
N ARG A 278 2.41 -12.83 14.65
CA ARG A 278 3.50 -13.17 13.71
C ARG A 278 2.99 -13.94 12.50
N GLN A 279 2.09 -14.89 12.71
CA GLN A 279 1.46 -15.66 11.62
C GLN A 279 0.61 -14.76 10.71
N ARG A 280 -0.18 -13.85 11.27
CA ARG A 280 -0.99 -12.85 10.53
C ARG A 280 -0.12 -11.94 9.68
N VAL A 281 0.92 -11.35 10.28
CA VAL A 281 1.89 -10.48 9.60
C VAL A 281 2.58 -11.24 8.46
N ALA A 282 3.05 -12.46 8.72
CA ALA A 282 3.69 -13.28 7.69
C ALA A 282 2.77 -13.59 6.49
N LEU A 283 1.48 -13.83 6.74
CA LEU A 283 0.50 -14.05 5.69
C LEU A 283 0.36 -12.84 4.76
N VAL A 284 0.27 -11.62 5.33
CA VAL A 284 0.22 -10.38 4.54
C VAL A 284 1.53 -10.15 3.80
N LEU A 285 2.67 -10.32 4.47
CA LEU A 285 3.99 -10.18 3.83
C LEU A 285 4.17 -11.11 2.62
N LEU A 286 3.68 -12.35 2.67
CA LEU A 286 3.70 -13.26 1.52
C LEU A 286 2.79 -12.79 0.38
N ALA A 287 1.64 -12.19 0.68
CA ALA A 287 0.76 -11.61 -0.33
C ALA A 287 1.48 -10.52 -1.14
N PHE A 288 2.22 -9.66 -0.45
CA PHE A 288 3.04 -8.60 -1.04
C PHE A 288 4.41 -9.08 -1.57
N GLY A 289 4.85 -10.29 -1.21
CA GLY A 289 6.07 -10.91 -1.74
C GLY A 289 7.33 -10.70 -0.91
N PHE A 290 7.21 -10.22 0.34
CA PHE A 290 8.30 -10.11 1.32
C PHE A 290 8.64 -11.49 1.93
N ASN A 291 8.97 -12.44 1.06
CA ASN A 291 9.05 -13.87 1.39
C ASN A 291 10.05 -14.20 2.52
N SER A 292 11.22 -13.56 2.53
CA SER A 292 12.25 -13.84 3.53
C SER A 292 11.83 -13.38 4.92
N LEU A 293 11.25 -12.18 5.02
CA LEU A 293 10.75 -11.63 6.28
C LEU A 293 9.52 -12.41 6.77
N ALA A 294 8.63 -12.81 5.86
CA ALA A 294 7.51 -13.67 6.23
C ALA A 294 7.99 -15.02 6.79
N LEU A 295 8.94 -15.68 6.12
CA LEU A 295 9.47 -16.96 6.58
C LEU A 295 10.13 -16.88 7.95
N SER A 296 10.88 -15.80 8.26
CA SER A 296 11.47 -15.64 9.60
C SER A 296 10.39 -15.55 10.67
N LEU A 297 9.31 -14.79 10.42
CA LEU A 297 8.20 -14.67 11.37
C LEU A 297 7.42 -15.98 11.53
N LEU A 298 7.29 -16.80 10.49
CA LEU A 298 6.67 -18.13 10.59
C LEU A 298 7.49 -19.08 11.46
N VAL A 299 8.82 -19.04 11.35
CA VAL A 299 9.73 -19.81 12.21
C VAL A 299 9.60 -19.38 13.68
N GLU A 300 9.54 -18.08 13.92
CA GLU A 300 9.35 -17.52 15.27
C GLU A 300 7.96 -17.81 15.85
N ALA A 301 6.92 -17.81 15.01
CA ALA A 301 5.55 -18.10 15.42
C ALA A 301 5.40 -19.54 15.95
N ARG A 302 6.16 -20.50 15.40
CA ARG A 302 6.12 -21.92 15.79
C ARG A 302 4.72 -22.54 15.72
N LEU A 303 3.89 -22.06 14.80
CA LEU A 303 2.55 -22.58 14.53
C LEU A 303 2.49 -23.54 13.34
N LEU A 304 3.58 -23.63 12.57
CA LEU A 304 3.73 -24.58 11.47
C LEU A 304 4.80 -25.62 11.81
N THR A 305 4.66 -26.81 11.26
CA THR A 305 5.65 -27.88 11.40
C THR A 305 6.91 -27.60 10.57
N ASP A 306 8.05 -28.20 10.96
CA ASP A 306 9.30 -28.10 10.19
C ASP A 306 9.13 -28.59 8.74
N GLY A 307 8.29 -29.61 8.53
CA GLY A 307 7.97 -30.13 7.20
C GLY A 307 7.21 -29.12 6.33
N GLU A 308 6.27 -28.38 6.92
CA GLU A 308 5.55 -27.31 6.23
C GLU A 308 6.46 -26.13 5.90
N LEU A 309 7.28 -25.69 6.86
CA LEU A 309 8.26 -24.62 6.65
C LEU A 309 9.26 -24.98 5.54
N ALA A 310 9.77 -26.21 5.53
CA ALA A 310 10.65 -26.71 4.47
C ALA A 310 9.96 -26.75 3.11
N ALA A 311 8.70 -27.19 3.05
CA ALA A 311 7.91 -27.25 1.82
C ALA A 311 7.64 -25.85 1.24
N ILE A 312 7.31 -24.87 2.10
CA ILE A 312 7.15 -23.47 1.72
C ILE A 312 8.49 -22.94 1.17
N SER A 313 9.58 -23.04 1.94
CA SER A 313 10.90 -22.54 1.54
C SER A 313 11.35 -23.11 0.19
N LYS A 314 11.14 -24.41 -0.04
CA LYS A 314 11.41 -25.06 -1.33
C LYS A 314 10.57 -24.50 -2.48
N ALA A 315 9.28 -24.25 -2.25
CA ALA A 315 8.39 -23.70 -3.27
C ALA A 315 8.68 -22.22 -3.61
N ILE A 316 9.20 -21.44 -2.66
CA ILE A 316 9.65 -20.07 -2.89
C ILE A 316 10.92 -20.08 -3.76
N THR A 317 11.89 -20.94 -3.43
CA THR A 317 13.22 -20.99 -4.07
C THR A 317 13.24 -21.67 -5.45
N SER A 318 12.31 -22.57 -5.75
CA SER A 318 12.29 -23.36 -6.99
C SER A 318 11.96 -22.56 -8.26
N SER A 319 11.48 -21.32 -8.13
CA SER A 319 11.20 -20.43 -9.26
C SER A 319 11.50 -18.98 -8.89
N PRO A 320 12.79 -18.57 -8.93
CA PRO A 320 13.15 -17.18 -8.75
C PRO A 320 12.49 -16.33 -9.84
N ASP A 321 12.09 -15.10 -9.52
CA ASP A 321 11.63 -14.16 -10.52
C ASP A 321 12.76 -13.92 -11.53
N LYS A 322 12.60 -14.48 -12.73
CA LYS A 322 13.55 -14.36 -13.84
C LYS A 322 13.21 -13.21 -14.78
N SER A 323 12.34 -12.29 -14.37
CA SER A 323 11.96 -11.16 -15.22
C SER A 323 13.21 -10.43 -15.74
N PRO A 324 13.28 -10.07 -17.04
CA PRO A 324 14.45 -9.42 -17.63
C PRO A 324 14.85 -8.15 -16.88
N LYS A 325 13.87 -7.40 -16.37
CA LYS A 325 14.06 -6.21 -15.52
C LYS A 325 14.80 -6.52 -14.23
N ARG A 326 14.39 -7.57 -13.48
CA ARG A 326 15.06 -7.95 -12.21
C ARG A 326 16.49 -8.41 -12.44
N ARG A 327 16.75 -9.18 -13.51
CA ARG A 327 18.09 -9.61 -13.90
C ARG A 327 19.02 -8.43 -14.26
N LEU A 328 18.51 -7.45 -15.01
CA LEU A 328 19.26 -6.24 -15.36
C LEU A 328 19.54 -5.38 -14.13
N LEU A 329 18.57 -5.20 -13.24
CA LEU A 329 18.76 -4.47 -11.97
C LEU A 329 19.78 -5.17 -11.08
N ASP A 330 19.68 -6.49 -10.89
CA ASP A 330 20.60 -7.26 -10.06
C ASP A 330 22.02 -7.24 -10.64
N ALA A 331 22.15 -7.31 -11.96
CA ALA A 331 23.44 -7.18 -12.64
C ALA A 331 24.02 -5.77 -12.45
N TRP A 332 23.23 -4.72 -12.70
CA TRP A 332 23.64 -3.32 -12.59
C TRP A 332 24.04 -2.94 -11.15
N ASN A 333 23.25 -3.34 -10.15
CA ASN A 333 23.52 -3.07 -8.74
C ASN A 333 24.78 -3.79 -8.22
N ARG A 334 25.20 -4.89 -8.86
CA ARG A 334 26.42 -5.62 -8.51
C ARG A 334 27.69 -5.04 -9.12
N VAL A 335 27.60 -4.20 -10.17
CA VAL A 335 28.78 -3.62 -10.83
C VAL A 335 29.60 -2.71 -9.88
N PRO A 336 28.99 -1.74 -9.15
CA PRO A 336 29.75 -0.86 -8.27
C PRO A 336 30.42 -1.61 -7.11
N VAL A 337 29.70 -2.58 -6.51
CA VAL A 337 30.21 -3.37 -5.37
C VAL A 337 31.34 -4.29 -5.81
N ALA A 338 31.21 -4.99 -6.94
CA ALA A 338 32.26 -5.87 -7.47
C ALA A 338 33.52 -5.07 -7.87
N ALA A 339 33.35 -3.89 -8.46
CA ALA A 339 34.47 -3.00 -8.79
C ALA A 339 35.19 -2.50 -7.52
N TYR A 340 34.44 -2.09 -6.51
CA TYR A 340 34.98 -1.67 -5.22
C TYR A 340 35.71 -2.80 -4.48
N GLU A 341 35.14 -4.00 -4.41
CA GLU A 341 35.78 -5.16 -3.78
C GLU A 341 37.07 -5.57 -4.50
N THR A 342 37.08 -5.50 -5.83
CA THR A 342 38.27 -5.79 -6.65
C THR A 342 39.37 -4.77 -6.36
N PHE A 343 39.03 -3.48 -6.32
CA PHE A 343 39.96 -2.41 -5.98
C PHE A 343 40.51 -2.54 -4.55
N THR A 344 39.67 -2.96 -3.60
CA THR A 344 40.04 -3.15 -2.19
C THR A 344 40.94 -4.38 -2.01
N LYS A 345 40.66 -5.49 -2.72
CA LYS A 345 41.54 -6.67 -2.77
C LYS A 345 42.90 -6.34 -3.39
N LEU A 346 42.94 -5.49 -4.42
CA LEU A 346 44.19 -5.02 -5.05
C LEU A 346 45.02 -4.17 -4.08
N LYS A 347 44.39 -3.22 -3.37
CA LYS A 347 45.03 -2.41 -2.32
C LYS A 347 45.59 -3.26 -1.16
N ARG A 348 44.86 -4.29 -0.73
CA ARG A 348 45.35 -5.23 0.31
C ARG A 348 46.57 -6.03 -0.16
N ARG A 349 46.59 -6.51 -1.41
CA ARG A 349 47.74 -7.22 -2.00
C ARG A 349 48.97 -6.34 -2.18
N LEU A 350 48.78 -5.04 -2.42
CA LEU A 350 49.88 -4.08 -2.54
C LEU A 350 50.47 -3.70 -1.17
N ARG A 351 49.65 -3.67 -0.11
CA ARG A 351 50.10 -3.43 1.27
C ARG A 351 50.73 -4.64 1.96
N SER A 352 50.52 -5.85 1.48
CA SER A 352 51.14 -7.08 2.01
C SER A 352 52.45 -7.44 1.28
N ARG A 353 52.94 -6.58 0.39
CA ARG A 353 54.14 -6.77 -0.44
C ARG A 353 55.19 -5.67 -0.26
N GLY A 354 54.94 -4.70 0.62
CA GLY A 354 55.93 -3.77 1.16
C GLY A 354 55.95 -3.94 2.66
#